data_AF-A0A8C5PFF8-F1
#
_entry.id   AF-A0A8C5PFF8-F1
#
_cell.length_a   1.000
_cell.length_b   1.000
_cell.length_c   1.000
_cell.angle_alpha   90.00
_cell.angle_beta   90.00
_cell.angle_gamma   90.00
#
_symmetry.space_group_name_H-M   'P 1'
#
loop_
_entity.id
_entity.type
_entity.pdbx_description
1 polymer ?
#
loop_
_entity_poly.entity_id
_entity_poly.type
_entity_poly.pdbx_seq_one_letter_code
_entity_poly.pdbx_strand_id
1 'polypeptide(L)'
;MAIKSFLYEILTQAVTSSVSMASADLRDELTCSICLNIYTDPVTLPCGHSFCRTCIGHVLDTQKGSGAYTCPECRAESQERPALVNARKLRNIAENIRSTHPEQEEAGIPCTYCDSGTGC
;
A
#
# COMPACT_ATOMS: atom_id res chain seq x y z
N MET A 1 4.03 11.54 -44.93
CA MET A 1 2.98 11.08 -43.99
C MET A 1 3.48 10.04 -42.98
N ALA A 2 4.36 9.10 -43.36
CA ALA A 2 4.91 8.08 -42.45
C ALA A 2 5.71 8.62 -41.25
N ILE A 3 6.53 9.67 -41.43
CA ILE A 3 7.36 10.24 -40.35
C ILE A 3 6.50 10.83 -39.22
N LYS A 4 5.34 11.40 -39.53
CA LYS A 4 4.40 11.91 -38.52
C LYS A 4 3.76 10.78 -37.69
N SER A 5 3.51 9.61 -38.30
CA SER A 5 2.97 8.42 -37.62
C SER A 5 4.00 7.83 -36.66
N PHE A 6 5.24 7.70 -37.12
CA PHE A 6 6.34 7.16 -36.30
C PHE A 6 6.67 8.06 -35.11
N LEU A 7 6.69 9.38 -35.31
CA LEU A 7 6.84 10.34 -34.21
C LEU A 7 5.67 10.27 -33.23
N TYR A 8 4.43 10.08 -33.70
CA TYR A 8 3.26 9.93 -32.83
C TYR A 8 3.37 8.69 -31.94
N GLU A 9 3.75 7.53 -32.51
CA GLU A 9 3.95 6.29 -31.75
C GLU A 9 5.05 6.42 -30.68
N ILE A 10 6.20 7.03 -31.02
CA ILE A 10 7.27 7.29 -30.05
C ILE A 10 6.79 8.20 -28.92
N LEU A 11 6.04 9.26 -29.25
CA LEU A 11 5.47 10.17 -28.26
C LEU A 11 4.45 9.45 -27.37
N THR A 12 3.56 8.62 -27.94
CA THR A 12 2.62 7.80 -27.18
C THR A 12 3.35 6.86 -26.23
N GLN A 13 4.42 6.19 -26.68
CA GLN A 13 5.18 5.26 -25.84
C GLN A 13 5.87 5.98 -24.67
N ALA A 14 6.53 7.11 -24.93
CA ALA A 14 7.16 7.92 -23.89
C ALA A 14 6.15 8.45 -22.85
N VAL A 15 4.94 8.84 -23.30
CA VAL A 15 3.85 9.25 -22.40
C VAL A 15 3.34 8.05 -21.58
N THR A 16 3.16 6.87 -22.17
CA THR A 16 2.73 5.69 -21.41
C THR A 16 3.74 5.26 -20.35
N SER A 17 5.04 5.32 -20.64
CA SER A 17 6.09 5.00 -19.67
C SER A 17 6.11 5.99 -18.50
N SER A 18 6.00 7.29 -18.75
CA SER A 18 5.98 8.30 -17.68
C SER A 18 4.74 8.19 -16.80
N VAL A 19 3.57 7.91 -17.38
CA VAL A 19 2.33 7.61 -16.63
C VAL A 19 2.50 6.34 -15.79
N SER A 20 3.13 5.30 -16.33
CA SER A 20 3.37 4.03 -15.60
C SER A 20 4.30 4.25 -14.40
N MET A 21 5.38 5.02 -14.56
CA MET A 21 6.27 5.39 -13.45
C MET A 21 5.53 6.20 -12.37
N ALA A 22 4.80 7.24 -12.77
CA ALA A 22 4.02 8.04 -11.82
C ALA A 22 2.94 7.21 -11.10
N SER A 23 2.39 6.19 -11.76
CA SER A 23 1.46 5.26 -11.12
C SER A 23 2.13 4.32 -10.11
N ALA A 24 3.40 3.97 -10.32
CA ALA A 24 4.19 3.19 -9.38
C ALA A 24 4.54 4.02 -8.14
N ASP A 25 5.02 5.26 -8.32
CA ASP A 25 5.29 6.18 -7.20
C ASP A 25 4.02 6.40 -6.36
N LEU A 26 2.86 6.56 -7.00
CA LEU A 26 1.59 6.72 -6.29
C LEU A 26 1.16 5.44 -5.55
N ARG A 27 1.51 4.25 -6.06
CA ARG A 27 1.21 2.98 -5.37
C ARG A 27 2.02 2.85 -4.09
N ASP A 28 3.29 3.24 -4.12
CA ASP A 28 4.15 3.22 -2.93
C ASP A 28 3.60 4.14 -1.84
N GLU A 29 3.17 5.35 -2.21
CA GLU A 29 2.53 6.31 -1.28
C GLU A 29 1.18 5.82 -0.71
N LEU A 30 0.52 4.88 -1.39
CA LEU A 30 -0.75 4.27 -0.98
C LEU A 30 -0.58 2.92 -0.29
N THR A 31 0.66 2.52 0.03
CA THR A 31 0.97 1.24 0.65
C THR A 31 0.96 1.36 2.16
N CYS A 32 0.31 0.40 2.82
CA CYS A 32 0.34 0.28 4.28
C CYS A 32 1.67 -0.29 4.74
N SER A 33 2.37 0.42 5.62
CA SER A 33 3.66 0.00 6.20
C SER A 33 3.60 -1.26 7.08
N ILE A 34 2.40 -1.75 7.45
CA ILE A 34 2.23 -2.98 8.25
C ILE A 34 2.04 -4.21 7.36
N CYS A 35 1.07 -4.19 6.44
CA CYS A 35 0.77 -5.34 5.58
C CYS A 35 1.49 -5.29 4.22
N LEU A 36 2.19 -4.19 3.92
CA LEU A 36 2.92 -3.96 2.67
C LEU A 36 2.05 -4.07 1.41
N ASN A 37 0.75 -3.83 1.57
CA ASN A 37 -0.23 -3.81 0.48
C ASN A 37 -0.91 -2.43 0.41
N ILE A 38 -1.52 -2.12 -0.74
CA ILE A 38 -2.33 -0.90 -0.89
C ILE A 38 -3.41 -0.84 0.21
N TYR A 39 -3.61 0.34 0.79
CA TYR A 39 -4.54 0.54 1.89
C TYR A 39 -5.93 -0.07 1.65
N THR A 40 -6.39 -0.87 2.61
CA THR A 40 -7.77 -1.34 2.75
C THR A 40 -8.39 -0.69 3.98
N ASP A 41 -9.47 0.07 3.78
CA ASP A 41 -10.11 0.88 4.83
C ASP A 41 -9.12 1.69 5.68
N PRO A 42 -8.33 2.61 5.07
CA PRO A 42 -7.33 3.35 5.81
C PRO A 42 -7.92 4.21 6.92
N VAL A 43 -7.23 4.21 8.06
CA VAL A 43 -7.47 5.07 9.21
C VAL A 43 -6.18 5.77 9.61
N THR A 44 -6.32 6.98 10.17
CA THR A 44 -5.20 7.84 10.53
C THR A 44 -5.13 7.98 12.05
N LEU A 45 -3.92 7.84 12.60
CA LEU A 45 -3.61 8.13 13.99
C LEU A 45 -3.49 9.65 14.22
N PRO A 46 -3.58 10.15 15.47
CA PRO A 46 -3.39 11.57 15.77
C PRO A 46 -2.04 12.16 15.31
N CYS A 47 -1.01 11.32 15.18
CA CYS A 47 0.30 11.71 14.65
C CYS A 47 0.35 11.87 13.12
N GLY A 48 -0.74 11.60 12.40
CA GLY A 48 -0.86 11.77 10.94
C GLY A 48 -0.56 10.52 10.11
N HIS A 49 0.05 9.48 10.67
CA HIS A 49 0.33 8.23 9.94
C HIS A 49 -0.94 7.41 9.74
N SER A 50 -1.05 6.78 8.58
CA SER A 50 -2.23 6.03 8.15
C SER A 50 -1.92 4.56 7.95
N PHE A 51 -2.89 3.71 8.26
CA PHE A 51 -2.76 2.25 8.21
C PHE A 51 -4.08 1.63 7.79
N CYS A 52 -4.07 0.40 7.30
CA CYS A 52 -5.31 -0.38 7.18
C CYS A 52 -5.96 -0.51 8.57
N ARG A 53 -7.29 -0.34 8.66
CA ARG A 53 -8.02 -0.39 9.93
C ARG A 53 -7.72 -1.64 10.75
N THR A 54 -7.69 -2.80 10.10
CA THR A 54 -7.41 -4.09 10.74
C THR A 54 -5.97 -4.14 11.25
N CYS A 55 -5.00 -3.76 10.41
CA CYS A 55 -3.58 -3.79 10.74
C CYS A 55 -3.25 -2.97 11.99
N ILE A 56 -3.63 -1.68 12.03
CA ILE A 56 -3.38 -0.85 13.22
C ILE A 56 -4.23 -1.29 14.41
N GLY A 57 -5.44 -1.81 14.17
CA GLY A 57 -6.28 -2.41 15.20
C GLY A 57 -5.54 -3.50 15.98
N HIS A 58 -4.97 -4.47 15.26
CA HIS A 58 -4.18 -5.56 15.84
C HIS A 58 -2.96 -5.05 16.62
N VAL A 59 -2.19 -4.13 16.06
CA VAL A 59 -1.03 -3.55 16.76
C VAL A 59 -1.45 -2.92 18.08
N LEU A 60 -2.46 -2.05 18.06
CA LEU A 60 -2.95 -1.41 19.29
C LEU A 60 -3.52 -2.45 20.28
N ASP A 61 -4.13 -3.53 19.80
CA ASP A 61 -4.62 -4.60 20.68
C ASP A 61 -3.47 -5.35 21.37
N THR A 62 -2.34 -5.58 20.67
CA THR A 62 -1.13 -6.17 21.29
C THR A 62 -0.46 -5.27 22.33
N GLN A 63 -0.62 -3.95 22.20
CA GLN A 63 -0.09 -2.97 23.15
C GLN A 63 -1.00 -2.75 24.37
N LYS A 64 -2.20 -3.36 24.38
CA LYS A 64 -3.15 -3.21 25.48
C LYS A 64 -2.54 -3.71 26.79
N GLY A 65 -2.48 -2.83 27.79
CA GLY A 65 -1.90 -3.14 29.11
C GLY A 65 -0.38 -2.93 29.21
N SER A 66 0.30 -2.49 28.14
CA SER A 66 1.73 -2.15 28.17
C SER A 66 2.06 -0.77 28.76
N GLY A 67 1.04 0.03 29.09
CA GLY A 67 1.17 1.36 29.69
C GLY A 67 1.15 2.51 28.68
N ALA A 68 1.44 2.25 27.40
CA ALA A 68 1.33 3.23 26.32
C ALA A 68 1.02 2.53 24.98
N TYR A 69 0.45 3.29 24.05
CA TYR A 69 0.28 2.90 22.66
C TYR A 69 1.25 3.69 21.78
N THR A 70 1.91 3.01 20.86
CA THR A 70 3.01 3.58 20.06
C THR A 70 2.73 3.42 18.58
N CYS A 71 2.86 4.51 17.82
CA CYS A 71 2.77 4.50 16.36
C CYS A 71 3.89 3.63 15.74
N PRO A 72 3.57 2.70 14.82
CA PRO A 72 4.58 1.87 14.14
C PRO A 72 5.64 2.65 13.36
N GLU A 73 5.30 3.83 12.83
CA GLU A 73 6.20 4.59 11.94
C GLU A 73 7.04 5.62 12.71
N CYS A 74 6.40 6.56 13.39
CA CYS A 74 7.10 7.66 14.05
C CYS A 74 7.33 7.45 15.56
N ARG A 75 6.84 6.34 16.12
CA ARG A 75 6.93 6.02 17.56
C ARG A 75 6.28 7.05 18.49
N ALA A 76 5.41 7.91 17.97
CA ALA A 76 4.60 8.78 18.81
C ALA A 76 3.78 7.95 19.81
N GLU A 77 3.80 8.34 21.07
CA GLU A 77 3.15 7.63 22.18
C GLU A 77 1.82 8.27 22.58
N SER A 78 0.92 7.45 23.09
CA SER A 78 -0.34 7.87 23.71
C SER A 78 -0.62 6.99 24.93
N GLN A 79 -1.03 7.61 26.04
CA GLN A 79 -1.34 6.87 27.28
C GLN A 79 -2.67 6.10 27.17
N GLU A 80 -3.61 6.64 26.39
CA GLU A 80 -4.89 6.00 26.09
C GLU A 80 -4.90 5.46 24.67
N ARG A 81 -5.82 4.53 24.37
CA ARG A 81 -5.94 3.98 23.03
C ARG A 81 -6.29 5.12 22.06
N PRO A 82 -5.46 5.40 21.05
CA PRO A 82 -5.67 6.54 20.17
C PRO A 82 -6.95 6.37 19.35
N ALA A 83 -7.69 7.46 19.17
CA ALA A 83 -8.84 7.49 18.28
C ALA A 83 -8.38 7.33 16.81
N LEU A 84 -9.10 6.50 16.07
CA LEU A 84 -8.83 6.24 14.66
C LEU A 84 -9.75 7.08 13.78
N VAL A 85 -9.18 7.98 12.98
CA VAL A 85 -9.94 8.83 12.06
C VAL A 85 -10.04 8.16 10.69
N ASN A 86 -11.25 8.02 10.15
CA ASN A 86 -11.44 7.41 8.83
C ASN A 86 -10.87 8.30 7.71
N ALA A 87 -9.93 7.78 6.92
CA ALA A 87 -9.31 8.50 5.83
C ALA A 87 -10.08 8.29 4.50
N ARG A 88 -11.32 8.78 4.42
CA ARG A 88 -12.22 8.52 3.26
C ARG A 88 -11.60 8.86 1.90
N LYS A 89 -10.89 9.98 1.78
CA LYS A 89 -10.24 10.37 0.51
C LYS A 89 -9.15 9.37 0.13
N LEU A 90 -8.32 8.96 1.09
CA LEU A 90 -7.25 7.99 0.88
C LEU A 90 -7.81 6.63 0.44
N ARG A 91 -8.91 6.19 1.06
CA ARG A 91 -9.62 4.98 0.66
C ARG A 91 -10.07 5.03 -0.79
N ASN A 92 -10.75 6.10 -1.20
CA ASN A 92 -11.25 6.24 -2.57
C ASN A 92 -10.12 6.19 -3.60
N ILE A 93 -8.97 6.82 -3.31
CA ILE A 93 -7.82 6.81 -4.21
C ILE A 93 -7.21 5.41 -4.27
N ALA A 94 -7.02 4.75 -3.13
CA ALA A 94 -6.51 3.38 -3.05
C ALA A 94 -7.40 2.37 -3.81
N GLU A 95 -8.72 2.52 -3.72
CA GLU A 95 -9.70 1.71 -4.46
C GLU A 95 -9.58 1.88 -5.98
N ASN A 96 -9.40 3.12 -6.44
CA ASN A 96 -9.22 3.40 -7.86
C ASN A 96 -7.96 2.71 -8.40
N ILE A 97 -6.83 2.84 -7.67
CA ILE A 97 -5.55 2.26 -8.10
C ILE A 97 -5.56 0.74 -8.11
N ARG A 98 -6.22 0.11 -7.13
CA ARG A 98 -6.45 -1.34 -7.14
C ARG A 98 -7.29 -1.80 -8.33
N SER A 99 -8.25 -1.00 -8.76
CA SER A 99 -9.17 -1.34 -9.86
C SER A 99 -8.54 -1.16 -11.25
N THR A 100 -7.63 -0.20 -11.41
CA THR A 100 -6.99 0.10 -12.71
C THR A 100 -5.87 -0.86 -13.05
N HIS A 101 -5.37 -1.61 -12.08
CA HIS A 101 -4.25 -2.51 -12.28
C HIS A 101 -4.38 -3.61 -11.23
N PRO A 102 -5.22 -4.65 -11.51
CA PRO A 102 -5.23 -5.84 -10.67
C PRO A 102 -3.78 -6.28 -10.54
N GLU A 103 -3.38 -6.56 -9.31
CA GLU A 103 -2.12 -7.20 -9.02
C GLU A 103 -1.95 -8.29 -10.08
N GLN A 104 -0.91 -8.17 -10.90
CA GLN A 104 -0.36 -9.39 -11.44
C GLN A 104 0.04 -10.12 -10.16
N GLU A 105 -0.76 -11.11 -9.77
CA GLU A 105 -0.28 -12.20 -8.94
C GLU A 105 1.09 -12.51 -9.54
N GLU A 106 2.16 -12.07 -8.86
CA GLU A 106 3.43 -12.71 -9.04
C GLU A 106 3.10 -14.17 -8.78
N ALA A 107 3.01 -14.94 -9.85
CA ALA A 107 3.08 -16.38 -9.77
C ALA A 107 4.33 -16.62 -8.96
N GLY A 108 4.14 -16.88 -7.66
CA GLY A 108 5.22 -16.92 -6.70
C GLY A 108 6.29 -17.82 -7.28
N ILE A 109 7.52 -17.30 -7.38
CA ILE A 109 8.63 -18.08 -7.94
C ILE A 109 8.65 -19.39 -7.15
N PRO A 110 8.37 -20.54 -7.78
CA PRO A 110 8.28 -21.79 -7.04
C PRO A 110 9.63 -22.04 -6.41
N CYS A 111 9.64 -22.30 -5.10
CA CYS A 111 10.86 -22.64 -4.39
C CYS A 111 11.41 -23.95 -4.98
N THR A 112 12.48 -23.86 -5.78
CA THR A 112 13.15 -25.01 -6.39
C THR A 112 13.95 -25.85 -5.38
N TYR A 113 13.96 -25.43 -4.12
CA TYR A 113 14.70 -26.07 -3.03
C TYR A 113 13.81 -26.91 -2.09
N CYS A 114 12.48 -26.74 -2.12
CA CYS A 114 11.57 -27.52 -1.29
C CYS A 114 11.19 -28.83 -1.99
N ASP A 115 12.06 -29.84 -1.90
CA ASP A 115 11.72 -31.20 -2.27
C ASP A 115 11.11 -31.90 -1.03
N SER A 116 9.84 -32.30 -1.16
CA SER A 116 9.09 -33.17 -0.23
C SER A 116 8.50 -32.56 1.07
N GLY A 117 7.18 -32.33 1.03
CA GLY A 117 6.27 -33.01 1.95
C GLY A 117 6.39 -32.76 3.46
N THR A 118 6.69 -31.54 3.90
CA THR A 118 6.24 -31.02 5.21
C THR A 118 6.40 -29.51 5.24
N GLY A 119 5.27 -28.77 5.24
CA GLY A 119 5.17 -27.40 5.72
C GLY A 119 5.75 -26.29 4.83
N CYS A 120 4.85 -25.56 4.17
CA CYS A 120 4.79 -24.11 4.34
C CYS A 120 3.57 -23.82 5.23
#